data_AF-A0A6L7U7G0-F1
#
_entry.id   AF-A0A6L7U7G0-F1
#
_cell.length_a   1.000
_cell.length_b   1.000
_cell.length_c   1.000
_cell.angle_alpha   90.00
_cell.angle_beta   90.00
_cell.angle_gamma   90.00
#
_symmetry.space_group_name_H-M   'P 1'
#
loop_
_entity.id
_entity.type
_entity.pdbx_description
1 polymer ?
#
loop_
_entity_poly.entity_id
_entity_poly.type
_entity_poly.pdbx_seq_one_letter_code
_entity_poly.pdbx_strand_id
1 'polypeptide(L)'
;MGVLMPSSLVETLDTLEDPRVERVKLHNLTDIPALSVLAVICGTDSFVAIALYYQTTHDAIRRYAPHHLILGDCYEANAAIAMADIEAALPFVDVLLFQDFREPVTHLNEWHRNTGKPVLLADAEVLVALFNNPGCVGFHLCGAHQRNNACRRGLLDELDRPDQENVELNRDADVKIRRWMAERY
;
A
#
# COMPACT_ATOMS: atom_id res chain seq x y z
N MET A 1 51.75 -8.99 14.67
CA MET A 1 50.78 -8.64 13.61
C MET A 1 49.62 -7.94 14.30
N GLY A 2 49.51 -6.63 14.16
CA GLY A 2 48.39 -5.89 14.77
C GLY A 2 47.10 -6.23 14.02
N VAL A 3 46.06 -6.64 14.74
CA VAL A 3 44.73 -6.79 14.16
C VAL A 3 44.27 -5.38 13.77
N LEU A 4 44.12 -5.13 12.48
CA LEU A 4 43.51 -3.90 11.97
C LEU A 4 42.07 -3.87 12.48
N MET A 5 41.78 -2.94 13.39
CA MET A 5 40.41 -2.70 13.82
C MET A 5 39.64 -2.02 12.69
N PRO A 6 38.38 -2.40 12.44
CA PRO A 6 37.55 -1.75 11.44
C PRO A 6 37.45 -0.25 11.75
N SER A 7 37.58 0.56 10.70
CA SER A 7 37.66 2.02 10.80
C SER A 7 36.33 2.72 10.48
N SER A 8 35.35 1.97 9.97
CA SER A 8 33.99 2.46 9.68
C SER A 8 32.91 1.50 10.15
N LEU A 9 31.67 2.01 10.26
CA LEU A 9 30.49 1.21 10.58
C LEU A 9 30.29 0.08 9.55
N VAL A 10 30.45 0.37 8.26
CA VAL A 10 30.30 -0.63 7.18
C VAL A 10 31.37 -1.72 7.31
N GLU A 11 32.63 -1.35 7.54
CA GLU A 11 33.71 -2.32 7.79
C GLU A 11 33.47 -3.16 9.05
N THR A 12 32.80 -2.60 10.06
CA THR A 12 32.43 -3.35 11.26
C THR A 12 31.31 -4.35 10.95
N LEU A 13 30.28 -3.92 10.22
CA LEU A 13 29.14 -4.77 9.84
C LEU A 13 29.53 -5.90 8.88
N ASP A 14 30.55 -5.68 8.05
CA ASP A 14 31.08 -6.68 7.11
C ASP A 14 31.76 -7.87 7.81
N THR A 15 32.12 -7.71 9.10
CA THR A 15 32.67 -8.81 9.91
C THR A 15 31.60 -9.77 10.44
N LEU A 16 30.32 -9.45 10.26
CA LEU A 16 29.22 -10.29 10.72
C LEU A 16 29.11 -11.55 9.85
N GLU A 17 29.05 -12.71 10.51
CA GLU A 17 28.72 -13.96 9.83
C GLU A 17 27.27 -13.90 9.35
N ASP A 18 27.04 -14.19 8.07
CA ASP A 18 25.69 -14.17 7.47
C ASP A 18 24.89 -15.40 7.92
N PRO A 19 23.89 -15.24 8.82
CA PRO A 19 23.14 -16.37 9.37
C PRO A 19 22.07 -16.90 8.41
N ARG A 20 21.90 -16.25 7.25
CA ARG A 20 20.84 -16.57 6.29
C ARG A 20 21.22 -17.78 5.44
N VAL A 21 20.22 -18.59 5.09
CA VAL A 21 20.41 -19.72 4.16
C VAL A 21 20.67 -19.21 2.73
N GLU A 22 21.53 -19.88 1.96
CA GLU A 22 21.99 -19.39 0.63
C GLU A 22 20.87 -18.94 -0.31
N ARG A 23 19.77 -19.71 -0.36
CA ARG A 23 18.64 -19.40 -1.26
C ARG A 23 17.90 -18.09 -0.92
N VAL A 24 18.17 -17.46 0.22
CA VAL A 24 17.53 -16.18 0.63
C VAL A 24 18.51 -14.99 0.62
N LYS A 25 19.74 -15.17 0.14
CA LYS A 25 20.76 -14.10 0.04
C LYS A 25 20.60 -13.25 -1.22
N LEU A 26 19.46 -12.57 -1.35
CA LEU A 26 19.19 -11.65 -2.47
C LEU A 26 19.92 -10.30 -2.35
N HIS A 27 20.36 -9.95 -1.14
CA HIS A 27 21.05 -8.71 -0.81
C HIS A 27 22.25 -8.99 0.08
N ASN A 28 23.30 -8.16 0.00
CA ASN A 28 24.46 -8.28 0.88
C ASN A 28 24.02 -8.12 2.34
N LEU A 29 24.60 -8.91 3.24
CA LEU A 29 24.27 -8.82 4.65
C LEU A 29 24.54 -7.42 5.17
N THR A 30 25.67 -6.82 4.82
CA THR A 30 26.16 -5.50 5.27
C THR A 30 25.20 -4.36 4.95
N ASP A 31 24.53 -4.41 3.79
CA ASP A 31 23.60 -3.36 3.34
C ASP A 31 22.33 -3.30 4.21
N ILE A 32 21.87 -4.44 4.72
CA ILE A 32 20.63 -4.55 5.50
C ILE A 32 20.72 -3.80 6.85
N PRO A 33 21.66 -4.10 7.77
CA PRO A 33 21.82 -3.37 9.01
C PRO A 33 22.34 -1.96 8.78
N ALA A 34 23.12 -1.69 7.72
CA ALA A 34 23.52 -0.33 7.40
C ALA A 34 22.30 0.55 7.04
N LEU A 35 21.38 0.05 6.22
CA LEU A 35 20.12 0.73 5.90
C LEU A 35 19.19 0.82 7.12
N SER A 36 19.10 -0.22 7.95
CA SER A 36 18.31 -0.17 9.19
C SER A 36 18.87 0.84 10.19
N VAL A 37 20.19 0.91 10.35
CA VAL A 37 20.85 1.90 11.21
C VAL A 37 20.70 3.30 10.64
N LEU A 38 20.82 3.47 9.32
CA LEU A 38 20.53 4.75 8.67
C LEU A 38 19.08 5.15 8.84
N ALA A 39 18.11 4.23 8.71
CA ALA A 39 16.71 4.50 8.97
C ALA A 39 16.50 4.95 10.43
N VAL A 40 17.09 4.25 11.40
CA VAL A 40 17.00 4.65 12.82
C VAL A 40 17.69 5.99 13.07
N ILE A 41 18.89 6.23 12.54
CA ILE A 41 19.63 7.49 12.70
C ILE A 41 18.92 8.66 11.98
N CYS A 42 18.30 8.38 10.83
CA CYS A 42 17.43 9.31 10.12
C CYS A 42 16.06 9.48 10.78
N GLY A 43 15.84 8.85 11.94
CA GLY A 43 14.71 9.10 12.83
C GLY A 43 13.47 8.26 12.57
N THR A 44 13.52 7.26 11.69
CA THR A 44 12.42 6.31 11.44
C THR A 44 12.26 5.29 12.58
N ASP A 45 12.10 5.79 13.80
CA ASP A 45 11.78 5.03 15.02
C ASP A 45 10.73 5.73 15.90
N SER A 46 10.09 6.79 15.39
CA SER A 46 9.11 7.58 16.14
C SER A 46 7.92 8.05 15.29
N PHE A 47 6.79 8.26 15.96
CA PHE A 47 5.59 8.84 15.35
C PHE A 47 5.85 10.24 14.74
N VAL A 48 6.88 10.94 15.20
CA VAL A 48 7.31 12.23 14.63
C VAL A 48 7.84 12.06 13.21
N ALA A 49 8.62 11.02 12.94
CA ALA A 49 9.13 10.77 11.59
C ALA A 49 8.03 10.32 10.62
N ILE A 50 7.07 9.53 11.10
CA ILE A 50 5.90 9.16 10.29
C ILE A 50 5.07 10.40 9.93
N ALA A 51 4.81 11.28 10.90
CA ALA A 51 4.13 12.55 10.63
C ALA A 51 4.94 13.44 9.66
N LEU A 52 6.27 13.50 9.82
CA LEU A 52 7.15 14.26 8.93
C LEU A 52 7.15 13.70 7.51
N TYR A 53 7.10 12.37 7.34
CA TYR A 53 6.93 11.72 6.05
C TYR A 53 5.66 12.20 5.36
N TYR A 54 4.50 12.08 6.02
CA TYR A 54 3.23 12.53 5.43
C TYR A 54 3.20 14.03 5.17
N GLN A 55 3.74 14.85 6.08
CA GLN A 55 3.85 16.29 5.86
C GLN A 55 4.70 16.62 4.64
N THR A 56 5.88 16.01 4.52
CA THR A 56 6.80 16.25 3.40
C THR A 56 6.17 15.87 2.07
N THR A 57 5.53 14.70 2.01
CA THR A 57 4.85 14.21 0.81
C THR A 57 3.65 15.08 0.46
N HIS A 58 2.83 15.45 1.45
CA HIS A 58 1.71 16.38 1.28
C HIS A 58 2.17 17.72 0.74
N ASP A 59 3.18 18.35 1.35
CA ASP A 59 3.65 19.68 0.96
C ASP A 59 4.25 19.67 -0.46
N ALA A 60 4.94 18.59 -0.82
CA ALA A 60 5.43 18.39 -2.19
C ALA A 60 4.27 18.25 -3.18
N ILE A 61 3.25 17.43 -2.88
CA ILE A 61 2.08 17.27 -3.75
C ILE A 61 1.31 18.58 -3.85
N ARG A 62 1.00 19.26 -2.75
CA ARG A 62 0.26 20.53 -2.77
C ARG A 62 0.99 21.64 -3.52
N ARG A 63 2.33 21.62 -3.55
CA ARG A 63 3.13 22.56 -4.34
C ARG A 63 2.91 22.41 -5.84
N TYR A 64 2.78 21.18 -6.35
CA TYR A 64 2.75 20.90 -7.79
C TYR A 64 1.37 20.48 -8.31
N ALA A 65 0.48 20.01 -7.43
CA ALA A 65 -0.84 19.47 -7.74
C ALA A 65 -1.88 19.91 -6.68
N PRO A 66 -2.11 21.23 -6.51
CA PRO A 66 -2.90 21.77 -5.39
C PRO A 66 -4.36 21.28 -5.37
N HIS A 67 -4.93 20.97 -6.53
CA HIS A 67 -6.33 20.57 -6.70
C HIS A 67 -6.57 19.05 -6.76
N HIS A 68 -5.54 18.23 -6.54
CA HIS A 68 -5.67 16.78 -6.58
C HIS A 68 -5.89 16.21 -5.17
N LEU A 69 -6.61 15.10 -5.08
CA LEU A 69 -6.77 14.34 -3.84
C LEU A 69 -5.48 13.59 -3.51
N ILE A 70 -5.14 13.52 -2.22
CA ILE A 70 -4.05 12.71 -1.69
C ILE A 70 -4.66 11.45 -1.08
N LEU A 71 -4.31 10.28 -1.63
CA LEU A 71 -4.94 9.00 -1.31
C LEU A 71 -4.23 8.22 -0.19
N GLY A 72 -3.24 8.84 0.46
CA GLY A 72 -2.37 8.17 1.42
C GLY A 72 -1.48 7.11 0.77
N ASP A 73 -0.99 6.21 1.61
CA ASP A 73 -0.24 5.04 1.17
C ASP A 73 -1.21 3.89 0.83
N CYS A 74 -0.74 2.89 0.08
CA CYS A 74 -1.49 1.65 -0.12
C CYS A 74 -1.23 0.70 1.06
N TYR A 75 -2.01 0.84 2.12
CA TYR A 75 -1.79 0.09 3.35
C TYR A 75 -2.18 -1.40 3.19
N GLU A 76 -1.29 -2.30 3.60
CA GLU A 76 -1.50 -3.75 3.55
C GLU A 76 -2.33 -4.23 4.76
N ALA A 77 -3.66 -4.25 4.61
CA ALA A 77 -4.62 -4.67 5.64
C ALA A 77 -4.78 -6.21 5.75
N ASN A 78 -4.03 -6.98 4.97
CA ASN A 78 -3.82 -8.40 5.26
C ASN A 78 -2.91 -8.62 6.48
N ALA A 79 -2.30 -7.58 7.03
CA ALA A 79 -1.57 -7.59 8.29
C ALA A 79 -2.15 -6.59 9.29
N ALA A 80 -1.75 -6.69 10.56
CA ALA A 80 -2.10 -5.68 11.54
C ALA A 80 -1.38 -4.37 11.21
N ILE A 81 -2.14 -3.27 11.16
CA ILE A 81 -1.63 -1.92 10.94
C ILE A 81 -1.71 -1.17 12.27
N ALA A 82 -0.63 -0.50 12.67
CA ALA A 82 -0.64 0.30 13.87
C ALA A 82 -1.55 1.53 13.68
N MET A 83 -2.50 1.75 14.59
CA MET A 83 -3.42 2.91 14.51
C MET A 83 -2.66 4.24 14.49
N ALA A 84 -1.55 4.33 15.21
CA ALA A 84 -0.75 5.54 15.29
C ALA A 84 -0.13 5.94 13.94
N ASP A 85 0.15 4.97 13.06
CA ASP A 85 0.66 5.25 11.71
C ASP A 85 -0.44 5.88 10.85
N ILE A 86 -1.68 5.40 11.00
CA ILE A 86 -2.87 5.96 10.34
C ILE A 86 -3.18 7.35 10.89
N GLU A 87 -3.16 7.53 12.22
CA GLU A 87 -3.39 8.81 12.88
C GLU A 87 -2.41 9.88 12.42
N ALA A 88 -1.13 9.51 12.24
CA ALA A 88 -0.12 10.41 11.69
C ALA A 88 -0.41 10.84 10.25
N ALA A 89 -1.10 10.01 9.45
CA ALA A 89 -1.49 10.31 8.07
C ALA A 89 -2.70 11.25 7.97
N LEU A 90 -3.65 11.17 8.90
CA LEU A 90 -4.97 11.81 8.81
C LEU A 90 -4.95 13.32 8.48
N PRO A 91 -4.01 14.14 9.00
CA PRO A 91 -3.97 15.57 8.67
C PRO A 91 -3.55 15.86 7.22
N PHE A 92 -2.94 14.89 6.54
CA PHE A 92 -2.20 15.08 5.29
C PHE A 92 -2.83 14.35 4.09
N VAL A 93 -3.81 13.49 4.34
CA VAL A 93 -4.47 12.68 3.31
C VAL A 93 -5.96 12.99 3.23
N ASP A 94 -6.52 12.95 2.03
CA ASP A 94 -7.94 13.19 1.78
C ASP A 94 -8.75 11.89 1.85
N VAL A 95 -8.15 10.79 1.42
CA VAL A 95 -8.72 9.43 1.36
C VAL A 95 -7.68 8.44 1.89
N LEU A 96 -8.11 7.36 2.55
CA LEU A 96 -7.23 6.25 2.92
C LEU A 96 -7.34 5.13 1.87
N LEU A 97 -6.22 4.64 1.35
CA LEU A 97 -6.17 3.54 0.39
C LEU A 97 -5.68 2.26 1.07
N PHE A 98 -6.49 1.20 1.09
CA PHE A 98 -6.08 -0.11 1.62
C PHE A 98 -6.01 -1.17 0.54
N GLN A 99 -5.14 -2.16 0.71
CA GLN A 99 -5.18 -3.44 0.05
C GLN A 99 -5.61 -4.49 1.08
N ASP A 100 -6.71 -5.21 0.83
CA ASP A 100 -7.25 -6.21 1.75
C ASP A 100 -7.91 -7.36 0.99
N PHE A 101 -7.34 -8.54 1.11
CA PHE A 101 -7.83 -9.78 0.49
C PHE A 101 -8.52 -10.72 1.47
N ARG A 102 -8.66 -10.34 2.75
CA ARG A 102 -9.27 -11.19 3.78
C ARG A 102 -10.70 -10.77 4.07
N GLU A 103 -10.89 -9.58 4.62
CA GLU A 103 -12.19 -9.10 5.09
C GLU A 103 -12.43 -7.62 4.70
N PRO A 104 -12.28 -7.26 3.41
CA PRO A 104 -12.26 -5.87 2.95
C PRO A 104 -13.50 -5.06 3.35
N VAL A 105 -14.68 -5.68 3.33
CA VAL A 105 -15.93 -5.01 3.70
C VAL A 105 -15.94 -4.64 5.18
N THR A 106 -15.48 -5.56 6.04
CA THR A 106 -15.45 -5.37 7.50
C THR A 106 -14.41 -4.31 7.86
N HIS A 107 -13.15 -4.52 7.45
CA HIS A 107 -12.08 -3.59 7.80
C HIS A 107 -12.32 -2.19 7.24
N LEU A 108 -12.85 -2.05 6.01
CA LEU A 108 -13.15 -0.72 5.44
C LEU A 108 -14.19 0.03 6.27
N ASN A 109 -15.25 -0.66 6.73
CA ASN A 109 -16.24 -0.06 7.64
C ASN A 109 -15.58 0.40 8.95
N GLU A 110 -14.66 -0.41 9.51
CA GLU A 110 -13.96 -0.08 10.74
C GLU A 110 -13.03 1.12 10.56
N TRP A 111 -12.22 1.14 9.50
CA TRP A 111 -11.34 2.26 9.17
C TRP A 111 -12.12 3.55 8.99
N HIS A 112 -13.21 3.52 8.22
CA HIS A 112 -14.07 4.69 8.04
C HIS A 112 -14.67 5.15 9.38
N ARG A 113 -15.21 4.24 10.18
CA ARG A 113 -15.82 4.56 11.48
C ARG A 113 -14.81 5.16 12.46
N ASN A 114 -13.58 4.64 12.48
CA ASN A 114 -12.56 5.04 13.43
C ASN A 114 -11.86 6.36 13.03
N THR A 115 -11.76 6.65 11.73
CA THR A 115 -10.99 7.82 11.22
C THR A 115 -11.88 8.94 10.69
N GLY A 116 -13.13 8.64 10.32
CA GLY A 116 -14.02 9.56 9.60
C GLY A 116 -13.59 9.84 8.14
N LYS A 117 -12.48 9.27 7.66
CA LYS A 117 -12.00 9.47 6.29
C LYS A 117 -12.73 8.56 5.32
N PRO A 118 -13.01 9.02 4.08
CA PRO A 118 -13.39 8.12 3.01
C PRO A 118 -12.26 7.11 2.74
N VAL A 119 -12.63 5.90 2.31
CA VAL A 119 -11.70 4.79 2.10
C VAL A 119 -11.85 4.22 0.69
N LEU A 120 -10.72 4.01 0.04
CA LEU A 120 -10.58 3.41 -1.28
C LEU A 120 -9.93 2.03 -1.13
N LEU A 121 -10.41 1.03 -1.86
CA LEU A 121 -9.82 -0.32 -1.85
C LEU A 121 -9.00 -0.56 -3.12
N ALA A 122 -7.72 -0.92 -2.99
CA ALA A 122 -6.82 -1.15 -4.12
C ALA A 122 -7.12 -2.43 -4.90
N ASP A 123 -7.81 -3.40 -4.29
CA ASP A 123 -8.16 -4.66 -4.95
C ASP A 123 -9.44 -5.26 -4.36
N ALA A 124 -10.49 -5.39 -5.17
CA ALA A 124 -11.76 -5.94 -4.73
C ALA A 124 -12.20 -7.18 -5.52
N GLU A 125 -12.70 -8.19 -4.80
CA GLU A 125 -13.53 -9.27 -5.40
C GLU A 125 -15.03 -9.10 -5.08
N VAL A 126 -15.38 -8.28 -4.08
CA VAL A 126 -16.74 -8.22 -3.51
C VAL A 126 -17.42 -6.87 -3.78
N LEU A 127 -18.05 -6.74 -4.94
CA LEU A 127 -18.62 -5.47 -5.41
C LEU A 127 -19.79 -4.94 -4.55
N VAL A 128 -20.80 -5.78 -4.32
CA VAL A 128 -22.10 -5.34 -3.79
C VAL A 128 -21.98 -4.83 -2.35
N ALA A 129 -21.19 -5.53 -1.53
CA ALA A 129 -21.01 -5.16 -0.15
C ALA A 129 -20.16 -3.89 0.00
N LEU A 130 -19.17 -3.70 -0.88
CA LEU A 130 -18.38 -2.47 -0.93
C LEU A 130 -19.22 -1.26 -1.36
N PHE A 131 -20.08 -1.42 -2.36
CA PHE A 131 -20.97 -0.33 -2.79
C PHE A 131 -21.90 0.18 -1.67
N ASN A 132 -22.37 -0.74 -0.82
CA ASN A 132 -23.25 -0.38 0.30
C ASN A 132 -22.51 0.15 1.53
N ASN A 133 -21.18 0.08 1.54
CA ASN A 133 -20.37 0.57 2.65
C ASN A 133 -20.26 2.11 2.56
N PRO A 134 -20.74 2.86 3.57
CA PRO A 134 -20.77 4.32 3.51
C PRO A 134 -19.38 4.96 3.48
N GLY A 135 -18.35 4.25 3.94
CA GLY A 135 -16.97 4.70 3.88
C GLY A 135 -16.30 4.44 2.54
N CYS A 136 -16.84 3.55 1.71
CA CYS A 136 -16.23 3.16 0.46
C CYS A 136 -16.51 4.21 -0.63
N VAL A 137 -15.46 4.82 -1.16
CA VAL A 137 -15.57 5.77 -2.29
C VAL A 137 -15.19 5.15 -3.63
N GLY A 138 -14.74 3.90 -3.63
CA GLY A 138 -14.42 3.16 -4.83
C GLY A 138 -13.54 1.95 -4.54
N PHE A 139 -13.18 1.25 -5.60
CA PHE A 139 -12.20 0.19 -5.56
C PHE A 139 -11.49 0.06 -6.92
N HIS A 140 -10.30 -0.51 -6.92
CA HIS A 140 -9.63 -1.00 -8.10
C HIS A 140 -9.80 -2.53 -8.23
N LEU A 141 -9.71 -3.03 -9.45
CA LEU A 141 -9.83 -4.45 -9.75
C LEU A 141 -8.67 -5.21 -9.11
N CYS A 142 -8.98 -6.31 -8.41
CA CYS A 142 -7.99 -7.31 -8.01
C CYS A 142 -7.32 -7.95 -9.24
N GLY A 143 -6.16 -7.44 -9.63
CA GLY A 143 -5.48 -7.85 -10.86
C GLY A 143 -4.50 -6.82 -11.42
N ALA A 144 -3.89 -7.16 -12.56
CA ALA A 144 -3.14 -6.20 -13.36
C ALA A 144 -3.90 -5.88 -14.65
N HIS A 145 -3.50 -4.84 -15.38
CA HIS A 145 -4.09 -4.59 -16.71
C HIS A 145 -3.92 -5.81 -17.64
N GLN A 146 -2.73 -6.41 -17.60
CA GLN A 146 -2.40 -7.64 -18.29
C GLN A 146 -2.07 -8.75 -17.29
N ARG A 147 -2.56 -9.96 -17.56
CA ARG A 147 -2.28 -11.16 -16.76
C ARG A 147 -0.77 -11.37 -16.64
N ASN A 148 -0.34 -11.66 -15.42
CA ASN A 148 1.06 -11.95 -15.11
C ASN A 148 1.16 -13.03 -14.01
N ASN A 149 2.39 -13.43 -13.70
CA ASN A 149 2.67 -14.48 -12.72
C ASN A 149 2.26 -14.13 -11.28
N ALA A 150 2.19 -12.83 -10.95
CA ALA A 150 1.81 -12.35 -9.62
C ALA A 150 0.27 -12.29 -9.47
N CYS A 151 -0.40 -11.54 -10.34
CA CYS A 151 -1.83 -11.23 -10.21
C CYS A 151 -2.75 -12.29 -10.82
N ARG A 152 -2.24 -13.18 -11.70
CA ARG A 152 -2.95 -14.28 -12.40
C ARG A 152 -4.26 -13.94 -13.14
N ARG A 153 -4.74 -12.70 -13.01
CA ARG A 153 -5.95 -12.13 -13.61
C ARG A 153 -5.59 -10.78 -14.23
N GLY A 154 -6.29 -10.42 -15.29
CA GLY A 154 -6.20 -9.12 -15.91
C GLY A 154 -7.27 -8.90 -16.95
N LEU A 155 -7.33 -7.69 -17.51
CA LEU A 155 -8.24 -7.38 -18.62
C LEU A 155 -7.72 -7.98 -19.94
N LEU A 156 -6.41 -8.20 -20.02
CA LEU A 156 -5.72 -8.79 -21.16
C LEU A 156 -4.96 -10.06 -20.73
N ASP A 157 -4.84 -11.01 -21.65
CA ASP A 157 -3.98 -12.19 -21.50
C ASP A 157 -2.51 -11.86 -21.80
N GLU A 158 -1.63 -12.85 -21.65
CA GLU A 158 -0.18 -12.70 -21.87
C GLU A 158 0.19 -12.32 -23.32
N LEU A 159 -0.75 -12.41 -24.27
CA LEU A 159 -0.58 -12.09 -25.68
C LEU A 159 -1.34 -10.81 -26.08
N ASP A 160 -1.70 -9.97 -25.11
CA ASP A 160 -2.39 -8.68 -25.33
C ASP A 160 -3.82 -8.85 -25.91
N ARG A 161 -4.42 -10.04 -25.73
CA ARG A 161 -5.80 -10.30 -26.18
C ARG A 161 -6.75 -10.12 -25.00
N PRO A 162 -7.98 -9.61 -25.22
CA PRO A 162 -8.97 -9.48 -24.15
C PRO A 162 -9.24 -10.80 -23.44
N ASP A 163 -9.13 -10.78 -22.11
CA ASP A 163 -9.61 -11.84 -21.25
C ASP A 163 -11.13 -11.70 -21.13
N GLN A 164 -11.86 -12.39 -22.00
CA GLN A 164 -13.31 -12.21 -22.14
C GLN A 164 -14.06 -12.46 -20.84
N GLU A 165 -13.64 -13.42 -20.04
CA GLU A 165 -14.27 -13.74 -18.75
C GLU A 165 -14.14 -12.54 -17.79
N ASN A 166 -12.91 -12.05 -17.60
CA ASN A 166 -12.67 -10.91 -16.71
C ASN A 166 -13.31 -9.62 -17.23
N VAL A 167 -13.28 -9.37 -18.54
CA VAL A 167 -13.89 -8.19 -19.16
C VAL A 167 -15.41 -8.20 -18.98
N GLU A 168 -16.07 -9.34 -19.18
CA GLU A 168 -17.52 -9.46 -18.98
C GLU A 168 -17.93 -9.22 -17.52
N LEU A 169 -17.19 -9.81 -16.57
CA LEU A 169 -17.42 -9.59 -15.14
C LEU A 169 -17.30 -8.12 -14.75
N ASN A 170 -16.28 -7.43 -15.25
CA ASN A 170 -16.05 -6.00 -15.00
C ASN A 170 -17.14 -5.13 -15.64
N ARG A 171 -17.52 -5.42 -16.89
CA ARG A 171 -18.59 -4.68 -17.57
C ARG A 171 -19.91 -4.80 -16.82
N ASP A 172 -20.26 -6.00 -16.37
CA ASP A 172 -21.52 -6.25 -15.68
C ASP A 172 -21.51 -5.59 -14.29
N ALA A 173 -20.37 -5.57 -13.61
CA ALA A 173 -20.14 -4.79 -12.39
C ALA A 173 -20.35 -3.28 -12.61
N ASP A 174 -19.72 -2.71 -13.63
CA ASP A 174 -19.81 -1.29 -13.97
C ASP A 174 -21.23 -0.86 -14.33
N VAL A 175 -21.93 -1.63 -15.16
CA VAL A 175 -23.32 -1.37 -15.54
C VAL A 175 -24.21 -1.35 -14.29
N LYS A 176 -23.98 -2.30 -13.37
CA LYS A 176 -24.73 -2.40 -12.12
C LYS A 176 -24.48 -1.22 -11.19
N ILE A 177 -23.22 -0.82 -10.98
CA ILE A 177 -22.87 0.37 -10.17
C ILE A 177 -23.49 1.62 -10.77
N ARG A 178 -23.33 1.85 -12.09
CA ARG A 178 -23.88 3.05 -12.76
C ARG A 178 -25.38 3.16 -12.59
N ARG A 179 -26.09 2.04 -12.70
CA ARG A 179 -27.52 1.98 -12.46
C ARG A 179 -27.85 2.36 -11.01
N TRP A 180 -27.19 1.76 -10.03
CA TRP A 180 -27.42 2.08 -8.62
C TRP A 180 -27.10 3.53 -8.25
N MET A 181 -26.04 4.08 -8.84
CA MET A 181 -25.69 5.49 -8.65
C MET A 181 -26.80 6.41 -9.18
N ALA A 182 -27.31 6.14 -10.40
CA ALA A 182 -28.40 6.92 -10.99
C ALA A 182 -29.75 6.77 -10.26
N GLU A 183 -29.94 5.67 -9.52
CA GLU A 183 -31.14 5.45 -8.69
C GLU A 183 -31.02 6.15 -7.32
N ARG A 184 -29.81 6.39 -6.82
CA ARG A 184 -29.55 6.93 -5.47
C ARG A 184 -29.23 8.43 -5.44
N TYR A 185 -28.73 9.00 -6.54
CA TYR A 185 -28.26 10.38 -6.66
C TYR A 185 -28.78 11.03 -7.94
#